data_AF-A0A9X8YPJ2-F1
#
_entry.id   AF-A0A9X8YPJ2-F1
#
_cell.length_a   1.000
_cell.length_b   1.000
_cell.length_c   1.000
_cell.angle_alpha   90.00
_cell.angle_beta   90.00
_cell.angle_gamma   90.00
#
_symmetry.space_group_name_H-M   'P 1'
#
loop_
_entity.id
_entity.type
_entity.pdbx_description
1 polymer ?
#
loop_
_entity_poly.entity_id
_entity_poly.type
_entity_poly.pdbx_seq_one_letter_code
_entity_poly.pdbx_strand_id
1 'polypeptide(L)' 'LLVRQGKALYVGLSNYPAERARQAFDILQRLGTPCVIHQPKYSMLERGPETALLDTLEEHGVGSIAFSPLAGG' A
#
# COMPACT_ATOMS: atom_id res chain seq x y z
N LEU A 1 -7.75 0.42 17.92
CA LEU A 1 -8.07 0.15 16.50
C LEU A 1 -8.98 1.26 15.98
N LEU A 2 -8.43 2.23 15.24
CA LEU A 2 -9.18 3.40 14.75
C LEU A 2 -10.42 3.00 13.92
N VAL A 3 -10.27 1.97 13.06
CA VAL A 3 -11.38 1.42 12.26
C VAL A 3 -12.46 0.80 13.15
N ARG A 4 -12.08 -0.04 14.13
CA ARG A 4 -13.06 -0.65 15.06
C ARG A 4 -13.76 0.35 15.96
N GLN A 5 -13.19 1.55 16.14
CA GLN A 5 -13.82 2.66 16.85
C GLN A 5 -14.71 3.52 15.93
N GLY A 6 -14.85 3.17 14.65
CA GLY A 6 -15.64 3.95 13.69
C GLY A 6 -15.02 5.29 13.27
N LYS A 7 -13.72 5.50 13.54
CA LYS A 7 -13.01 6.76 13.23
C LYS A 7 -12.42 6.79 11.82
N ALA A 8 -12.31 5.63 11.18
CA ALA A 8 -11.90 5.47 9.80
C ALA A 8 -12.65 4.26 9.21
N LEU A 9 -13.00 4.32 7.92
CA LEU A 9 -13.65 3.20 7.24
C LEU A 9 -12.63 2.13 6.84
N TYR A 10 -11.44 2.55 6.41
CA TYR A 10 -10.38 1.68 5.90
C TYR A 10 -9.00 2.18 6.35
N VAL A 11 -7.98 1.35 6.11
CA VAL A 11 -6.57 1.71 6.30
C VAL A 11 -5.79 1.49 5.01
N GLY A 12 -4.75 2.31 4.82
CA GLY A 12 -3.80 2.19 3.73
C GLY A 12 -2.38 2.45 4.21
N LEU A 13 -1.41 2.09 3.37
CA LEU A 13 0.01 2.33 3.60
C LEU A 13 0.57 3.30 2.55
N SER A 14 1.69 3.95 2.85
CA SER A 14 2.38 4.83 1.92
C SER A 14 3.88 4.71 2.14
N ASN A 15 4.66 4.65 1.06
CA ASN A 15 6.12 4.56 1.09
C ASN A 15 6.71 3.34 1.82
N TYR A 16 5.99 2.22 1.91
CA TYR A 16 6.55 0.99 2.43
C TYR A 16 7.30 0.21 1.33
N PRO A 17 8.52 -0.30 1.59
CA PRO A 17 9.15 -1.30 0.74
C PRO A 17 8.33 -2.60 0.73
N ALA A 18 8.41 -3.37 -0.36
CA ALA A 18 7.62 -4.59 -0.59
C ALA A 18 7.63 -5.56 0.61
N GLU A 19 8.81 -5.85 1.16
CA GLU A 19 8.93 -6.78 2.30
C GLU A 19 8.20 -6.30 3.55
N ARG A 20 8.27 -5.00 3.85
CA ARG A 20 7.53 -4.43 4.99
C ARG A 20 6.05 -4.32 4.72
N ALA A 21 5.67 -4.03 3.46
CA ALA A 21 4.27 -3.99 3.04
C ALA A 21 3.62 -5.37 3.23
N ARG A 22 4.26 -6.45 2.76
CA ARG A 22 3.83 -7.85 2.97
C ARG A 22 3.56 -8.16 4.44
N GLN A 23 4.55 -7.91 5.30
CA GLN A 23 4.41 -8.13 6.74
C GLN A 23 3.25 -7.32 7.34
N ALA A 24 3.06 -6.08 6.91
CA ALA A 24 1.96 -5.23 7.38
C ALA A 24 0.60 -5.75 6.89
N PHE A 25 0.49 -6.25 5.65
CA PHE A 25 -0.73 -6.83 5.11
C PHE A 25 -1.14 -8.08 5.90
N ASP A 26 -0.21 -8.98 6.19
CA ASP A 26 -0.47 -10.18 6.99
C ASP A 26 -0.98 -9.85 8.40
N ILE A 27 -0.36 -8.85 9.04
CA ILE A 27 -0.78 -8.39 10.37
C ILE A 27 -2.18 -7.78 10.30
N LEU A 28 -2.44 -6.89 9.35
CA LEU A 28 -3.72 -6.21 9.18
C LEU A 28 -4.85 -7.20 8.85
N GLN A 29 -4.57 -8.19 8.01
CA GLN A 29 -5.46 -9.30 7.72
C GLN A 29 -5.81 -10.08 8.99
N ARG A 30 -4.79 -10.50 9.77
CA ARG A 30 -5.00 -11.22 11.05
C ARG A 30 -5.77 -10.40 12.08
N LEU A 31 -5.61 -9.08 12.10
CA LEU A 31 -6.33 -8.18 12.99
C LEU A 31 -7.78 -7.89 12.54
N GLY A 32 -8.21 -8.42 11.39
CA GLY A 32 -9.55 -8.19 10.85
C GLY A 32 -9.76 -6.76 10.35
N THR A 33 -8.70 -6.10 9.90
CA THR A 33 -8.77 -4.77 9.27
C THR A 33 -7.81 -4.77 8.08
N PRO A 34 -8.15 -5.45 6.97
CA PRO A 34 -7.26 -5.58 5.82
C PRO A 34 -6.84 -4.23 5.25
N CYS A 35 -5.62 -4.15 4.74
CA CYS A 35 -5.16 -2.98 4.00
C CYS A 35 -5.85 -2.94 2.64
N VAL A 36 -6.46 -1.81 2.28
CA VAL A 36 -7.17 -1.70 0.99
C VAL A 36 -6.37 -0.96 -0.08
N ILE A 37 -5.37 -0.17 0.32
CA ILE A 37 -4.62 0.67 -0.61
C ILE A 37 -3.17 0.90 -0.16
N HIS A 38 -2.26 0.95 -1.12
CA HIS A 38 -0.89 1.41 -0.94
C HIS A 38 -0.61 2.62 -1.85
N GLN A 39 0.11 3.62 -1.34
CA GLN A 39 0.45 4.84 -2.09
C GLN A 39 1.96 4.94 -2.31
N PRO A 40 2.52 4.36 -3.39
CA PRO A 40 3.94 4.47 -3.71
C PRO A 40 4.27 5.69 -4.59
N LYS A 41 5.53 6.13 -4.54
CA LYS A 41 6.07 7.07 -5.54
C LYS A 41 6.25 6.29 -6.84
N TYR A 42 5.52 6.65 -7.88
CA TYR A 42 5.55 5.91 -9.14
C TYR A 42 5.32 6.84 -10.32
N SER A 43 6.26 6.86 -11.25
CA SER A 43 6.22 7.67 -12.48
C SER A 43 7.09 7.04 -13.57
N MET A 44 7.09 7.61 -14.78
CA MET A 44 8.01 7.18 -15.83
C MET A 44 9.50 7.28 -15.41
N LEU A 45 9.82 8.17 -14.46
CA LEU A 45 11.18 8.41 -13.95
C LEU A 45 11.46 7.67 -12.62
N GLU A 46 10.44 7.18 -11.94
CA GLU A 46 10.55 6.45 -10.67
C GLU A 46 9.79 5.13 -10.80
N ARG A 47 10.49 4.07 -11.19
CA ARG A 47 9.90 2.74 -11.48
C ARG A 47 10.22 1.70 -10.41
N GLY A 48 10.79 2.10 -9.28
CA GLY A 48 11.12 1.21 -8.16
C GLY A 48 9.99 0.28 -7.70
N PRO A 49 8.71 0.71 -7.67
CA PRO A 49 7.59 -0.17 -7.33
C PRO A 49 7.45 -1.42 -8.21
N GLU A 50 7.86 -1.36 -9.48
CA GLU A 50 7.71 -2.47 -10.43
C GLU A 50 8.58 -3.68 -10.08
N THR A 51 9.68 -3.49 -9.34
CA THR A 51 10.62 -4.57 -9.03
C THR A 51 10.01 -5.65 -8.14
N ALA A 52 9.06 -5.29 -7.26
CA ALA A 52 8.47 -6.24 -6.31
C ALA A 52 7.18 -5.73 -5.65
N LEU A 53 7.01 -4.41 -5.50
CA LEU A 53 5.88 -3.88 -4.75
C LEU A 53 4.56 -4.17 -5.47
N LEU A 54 4.48 -3.93 -6.78
CA LEU A 54 3.25 -4.14 -7.54
C LEU A 54 2.78 -5.60 -7.48
N ASP A 55 3.68 -6.56 -7.68
CA ASP A 55 3.38 -7.99 -7.52
C ASP A 55 2.91 -8.32 -6.10
N THR A 56 3.57 -7.76 -5.08
CA THR A 56 3.16 -7.93 -3.68
C THR A 56 1.74 -7.39 -3.43
N LEU A 57 1.37 -6.26 -4.03
CA LEU A 57 0.03 -5.70 -3.91
C LEU A 57 -1.01 -6.60 -4.56
N GLU A 58 -0.73 -7.12 -5.76
CA GLU A 58 -1.60 -8.04 -6.48
C GLU A 58 -1.82 -9.36 -5.71
N GLU A 59 -0.75 -9.98 -5.20
CA GLU A 59 -0.80 -11.20 -4.38
C GLU A 59 -1.72 -11.06 -3.15
N HIS A 60 -1.77 -9.85 -2.56
CA HIS A 60 -2.56 -9.58 -1.34
C HIS A 60 -3.91 -8.92 -1.63
N GLY A 61 -4.25 -8.66 -2.89
CA GLY A 61 -5.49 -7.98 -3.29
C GLY A 61 -5.57 -6.53 -2.80
N VAL A 62 -4.44 -5.84 -2.69
CA VAL A 62 -4.34 -4.45 -2.21
C VAL A 62 -4.28 -3.50 -3.40
N GLY A 63 -5.11 -2.44 -3.40
CA GLY A 63 -5.08 -1.42 -4.46
C GLY A 63 -3.82 -0.56 -4.41
N SER A 64 -3.53 0.15 -5.52
CA SER A 64 -2.41 1.09 -5.60
C SER A 64 -2.86 2.46 -6.09
N ILE A 65 -2.35 3.54 -5.49
CA ILE A 65 -2.52 4.91 -5.98
C ILE A 65 -1.15 5.59 -6.04
N ALA A 66 -0.67 5.87 -7.26
CA ALA A 66 0.63 6.50 -7.45
C ALA A 66 0.60 7.96 -6.96
N PHE A 67 1.63 8.37 -6.21
CA PHE A 67 1.91 9.79 -5.97
C PHE A 67 3.15 10.25 -6.74
N SER A 68 3.24 11.57 -6.93
CA SER A 68 4.22 12.21 -7.82
C SER A 68 4.31 11.57 -9.23
N PRO A 69 3.18 11.28 -9.90
CA PRO A 69 3.21 10.65 -11.22
C PRO A 69 3.88 11.52 -12.29
N LEU A 70 3.93 12.84 -12.06
CA LEU A 70 4.63 13.83 -12.90
C LEU A 70 6.00 14.24 -12.34
N ALA A 71 6.58 13.45 -11.41
CA ALA A 71 7.91 13.70 -10.84
C ALA A 71 8.13 15.09 -10.17
N GLY A 72 7.06 15.81 -9.80
CA GLY A 72 7.13 17.11 -9.11
C GLY A 72 6.64 18.31 -9.94
N GLY A 73 6.19 18.08 -11.18
CA GLY A 73 5.67 19.12 -12.08
C GLY A 73 5.98 18.79 -13.53
#